data_AF-A0A841JDC0-F1
#
_entry.id   AF-A0A841JDC0-F1
#
_cell.length_a   1.000
_cell.length_b   1.000
_cell.length_c   1.000
_cell.angle_alpha   90.00
_cell.angle_beta   90.00
_cell.angle_gamma   90.00
#
_symmetry.space_group_name_H-M   'P 1'
#
loop_
_entity.id
_entity.type
_entity.pdbx_description
1 polymer ?
#
loop_
_entity_poly.entity_id
_entity_poly.type
_entity_poly.pdbx_seq_one_letter_code
_entity_poly.pdbx_strand_id
1 'polypeptide(L)'
;MKKAFFIIITLLGINVTVFAQSLKEMTNYSMSIFFAGKTTIALTQSVEIDTGKNKVAVYTAMINPLTKKNDVADTSIIDAATLAPIYHASVNSDHKYELHFGNNAITGYYIDKRNQKNTTIKDPVNLSLIDGSSLDYMFTKLPLSAGFKKNFNVYNYNPNGQSSISKASIGDVENDTYASIHYGNRNVWKVSLTAITPSGEQRKYIYYLDKDTRRLWHYDVEIGGKKIFSAVNNEDDYNPYHSTFDKKETLKLITEGKSVISGQAFARENDAAIKGMAVLNLNKKQVAQEGTAVILIPYTDFFKEWYEQNKKASKTGKSAPLPMSAIQCIKTTKITDNEGHFEFTNLMPGDYLLITQFTMKHGASQTEVTGYTDTYINGAYQGTNTNTTTHYFNVLMTASAQKVVTIKQDGETVTVKLKQIQQ
;
A
#
# COMPACT_ATOMS: atom_id res chain seq x y z
N MET A 1 17.91 35.27 6.34
CA MET A 1 18.23 35.02 7.76
C MET A 1 16.94 34.84 8.53
N LYS A 2 16.49 33.60 8.76
CA LYS A 2 15.30 33.31 9.59
C LYS A 2 15.78 33.01 11.01
N LYS A 3 15.24 33.74 11.99
CA LYS A 3 15.59 33.65 13.41
C LYS A 3 15.22 32.27 13.97
N ALA A 4 16.17 31.61 14.61
CA ALA A 4 15.94 30.42 15.42
C ALA A 4 15.27 30.83 16.75
N PHE A 5 14.22 30.12 17.16
CA PHE A 5 13.63 30.22 18.50
C PHE A 5 13.92 28.92 19.25
N PHE A 6 14.42 29.04 20.48
CA PHE A 6 14.56 27.93 21.42
C PHE A 6 13.25 27.79 22.21
N ILE A 7 12.70 26.58 22.26
CA ILE A 7 11.60 26.23 23.17
C ILE A 7 12.18 25.24 24.20
N ILE A 8 12.09 25.59 25.47
CA ILE A 8 12.38 24.71 26.59
C ILE A 8 11.08 24.00 26.95
N ILE A 9 11.03 22.67 26.78
CA ILE A 9 9.90 21.85 27.23
C ILE A 9 10.37 21.04 28.43
N THR A 10 9.68 21.16 29.56
CA THR A 10 9.92 20.36 30.75
C THR A 10 9.00 19.14 30.73
N LEU A 11 9.55 17.94 30.52
CA LEU A 11 8.85 16.67 30.61
C LEU A 11 9.46 15.85 31.75
N LEU A 12 8.64 15.52 32.76
CA LEU A 12 8.99 14.62 33.88
C LEU A 12 10.31 15.00 34.60
N GLY A 13 10.51 16.30 34.87
CA GLY A 13 11.60 16.80 35.72
C GLY A 13 12.98 16.91 35.05
N ILE A 14 13.07 16.78 33.72
CA ILE A 14 14.33 16.95 32.97
C ILE A 14 14.19 18.12 31.99
N ASN A 15 15.15 19.04 31.99
CA ASN A 15 15.26 20.10 30.99
C ASN A 15 15.93 19.51 29.73
N VAL A 16 15.21 19.46 28.61
CA VAL A 16 15.74 19.01 27.32
C VAL A 16 15.70 20.18 26.34
N THR A 17 16.87 20.57 25.82
CA THR A 17 16.99 21.53 24.72
C THR A 17 16.79 20.79 23.40
N VAL A 18 15.64 20.97 22.75
CA VAL A 18 15.36 20.36 21.44
C VAL A 18 15.74 21.33 20.33
N PHE A 19 16.61 20.88 19.41
CA PHE A 19 16.92 21.58 18.17
C PHE A 19 15.76 21.36 17.19
N ALA A 20 14.89 22.36 17.01
CA ALA A 20 13.75 22.27 16.10
C ALA A 20 14.22 22.41 14.65
N GLN A 21 14.63 21.31 14.03
CA GLN A 21 14.44 21.14 12.59
C GLN A 21 12.96 20.82 12.39
N SER A 22 12.29 21.49 11.45
CA SER A 22 10.86 21.29 11.20
C SER A 22 10.59 19.83 10.81
N LEU A 23 10.27 19.00 11.79
CA LEU A 23 9.74 17.66 11.57
C LEU A 23 8.42 17.85 10.82
N LYS A 24 8.34 17.33 9.60
CA LYS A 24 7.10 17.27 8.85
C LYS A 24 6.22 16.26 9.60
N GLU A 25 5.33 16.75 10.47
CA GLU A 25 4.46 15.88 11.24
C GLU A 25 3.60 15.06 10.30
N MET A 26 3.61 13.74 10.50
CA MET A 26 2.72 12.83 9.80
C MET A 26 1.35 13.00 10.43
N THR A 27 0.44 13.67 9.73
CA THR A 27 -0.93 13.91 10.23
C THR A 27 -1.82 12.70 10.01
N ASN A 28 -1.50 11.84 9.04
CA ASN A 28 -2.26 10.65 8.71
C ASN A 28 -1.32 9.53 8.25
N TYR A 29 -1.56 8.30 8.71
CA TYR A 29 -0.90 7.11 8.19
C TYR A 29 -1.75 5.87 8.41
N SER A 30 -1.47 4.82 7.64
CA SER A 30 -2.02 3.50 7.91
C SER A 30 -0.95 2.44 8.04
N MET A 31 -1.27 1.37 8.77
CA MET A 31 -0.40 0.22 8.98
C MET A 31 -1.15 -1.07 8.66
N SER A 32 -0.53 -1.97 7.92
CA SER A 32 -1.02 -3.33 7.68
C SER A 32 -0.59 -4.25 8.81
N ILE A 33 -1.57 -4.94 9.42
CA ILE A 33 -1.35 -5.87 10.52
C ILE A 33 -1.35 -7.30 10.00
N PHE A 34 -0.32 -8.06 10.37
CA PHE A 34 -0.12 -9.46 10.03
C PHE A 34 -0.05 -10.29 11.31
N PHE A 35 -0.90 -11.31 11.44
CA PHE A 35 -0.75 -12.28 12.52
C PHE A 35 0.49 -13.15 12.30
N ALA A 36 1.10 -13.61 13.39
CA ALA A 36 2.32 -14.40 13.34
C ALA A 36 2.19 -15.62 12.41
N GLY A 37 3.18 -15.79 11.54
CA GLY A 37 3.21 -16.88 10.55
C GLY A 37 2.24 -16.71 9.36
N LYS A 38 1.57 -15.55 9.23
CA LYS A 38 0.70 -15.24 8.09
C LYS A 38 1.35 -14.17 7.21
N THR A 39 1.13 -14.28 5.90
CA THR A 39 1.58 -13.32 4.88
C THR A 39 0.45 -12.43 4.39
N THR A 40 -0.79 -12.75 4.74
CA THR A 40 -1.99 -11.98 4.39
C THR A 40 -2.26 -10.91 5.44
N ILE A 41 -2.66 -9.72 4.98
CA ILE A 41 -3.11 -8.62 5.86
C ILE A 41 -4.36 -9.08 6.60
N ALA A 42 -4.31 -9.06 7.93
CA ALA A 42 -5.44 -9.39 8.80
C ALA A 42 -6.34 -8.16 8.99
N LEU A 43 -5.74 -7.01 9.30
CA LEU A 43 -6.42 -5.74 9.56
C LEU A 43 -5.56 -4.59 9.01
N THR A 44 -6.18 -3.46 8.71
CA THR A 44 -5.49 -2.20 8.46
C THR A 44 -5.80 -1.25 9.61
N GLN A 45 -4.78 -0.80 10.33
CA GLN A 45 -4.91 0.28 11.31
C GLN A 45 -4.78 1.61 10.56
N SER A 46 -5.80 2.45 10.58
CA SER A 46 -5.75 3.83 10.09
C SER A 46 -5.60 4.75 11.28
N VAL A 47 -4.67 5.70 11.21
CA VAL A 47 -4.42 6.69 12.25
C VAL A 47 -4.49 8.09 11.64
N GLU A 48 -5.33 8.92 12.23
CA GLU A 48 -5.45 10.35 11.95
C GLU A 48 -5.09 11.15 13.20
N ILE A 49 -4.29 12.19 13.04
CA ILE A 49 -3.77 13.02 14.11
C ILE A 49 -4.16 14.46 13.82
N ASP A 50 -4.96 15.02 14.71
CA ASP A 50 -5.34 16.43 14.71
C ASP A 50 -4.60 17.17 15.82
N THR A 51 -3.69 18.06 15.42
CA THR A 51 -2.85 18.84 16.33
C THR A 51 -3.45 20.23 16.58
N GLY A 52 -4.04 20.38 17.76
CA GLY A 52 -4.47 21.66 18.30
C GLY A 52 -3.38 22.37 19.10
N LYS A 53 -3.62 23.62 19.50
CA LYS A 53 -2.65 24.44 20.24
C LYS A 53 -2.18 23.80 21.57
N ASN A 54 -3.11 23.19 22.31
CA ASN A 54 -2.84 22.61 23.64
C ASN A 54 -3.21 21.12 23.73
N LYS A 55 -3.84 20.56 22.69
CA LYS A 55 -4.35 19.20 22.69
C LYS A 55 -4.02 18.53 21.37
N VAL A 56 -3.85 17.22 21.42
CA VAL A 56 -3.77 16.38 20.23
C VAL A 56 -4.90 15.37 20.31
N ALA A 57 -5.66 15.23 19.22
CA ALA A 57 -6.58 14.12 19.05
C ALA A 57 -5.95 13.07 18.13
N VAL A 58 -5.96 11.82 18.57
CA VAL A 58 -5.51 10.66 17.82
C VAL A 58 -6.74 9.79 17.57
N TYR A 59 -7.12 9.67 16.31
CA TYR A 59 -8.22 8.83 15.86
C TYR A 59 -7.63 7.56 15.26
N THR A 60 -8.02 6.40 15.80
CA THR A 60 -7.54 5.11 15.32
C THR A 60 -8.71 4.27 14.86
N ALA A 61 -8.62 3.69 13.67
CA ALA A 61 -9.62 2.76 13.16
C ALA A 61 -8.97 1.44 12.74
N MET A 62 -9.54 0.33 13.18
CA MET A 62 -9.15 -1.02 12.74
C MET A 62 -10.10 -1.44 11.63
N ILE A 63 -9.60 -1.60 10.42
CA ILE A 63 -10.39 -1.84 9.22
C ILE A 63 -10.17 -3.26 8.74
N ASN A 64 -11.26 -3.99 8.52
CA ASN A 64 -11.20 -5.30 7.89
C ASN A 64 -10.99 -5.14 6.37
N PRO A 65 -9.89 -5.68 5.79
CA PRO A 65 -9.57 -5.44 4.38
C PRO A 65 -10.56 -6.11 3.42
N LEU A 66 -11.30 -7.13 3.86
CA LEU A 66 -12.31 -7.83 3.05
C LEU A 66 -13.65 -7.11 3.03
N THR A 67 -14.14 -6.68 4.20
CA THR A 67 -15.47 -6.04 4.32
C THR A 67 -15.42 -4.52 4.13
N LYS A 68 -14.23 -3.92 4.25
CA LYS A 68 -14.00 -2.46 4.25
C LYS A 68 -14.77 -1.72 5.36
N LYS A 69 -15.15 -2.43 6.44
CA LYS A 69 -15.81 -1.84 7.61
C LYS A 69 -14.81 -1.69 8.76
N ASN A 70 -15.07 -0.73 9.62
CA ASN A 70 -14.33 -0.55 10.86
C ASN A 70 -14.80 -1.61 11.86
N ASP A 71 -13.87 -2.43 12.33
CA ASP A 71 -14.07 -3.37 13.43
C ASP A 71 -14.02 -2.62 14.76
N VAL A 72 -13.12 -1.64 14.88
CA VAL A 72 -12.97 -0.77 16.05
C VAL A 72 -12.70 0.66 15.58
N ALA A 73 -13.27 1.65 16.27
CA ALA A 73 -12.90 3.05 16.14
C ALA A 73 -12.66 3.66 17.53
N ASP A 74 -11.47 4.22 17.70
CA ASP A 74 -11.00 4.83 18.93
C ASP A 74 -10.73 6.32 18.71
N THR A 75 -10.93 7.11 19.75
CA THR A 75 -10.61 8.54 19.81
C THR A 75 -9.89 8.81 21.11
N SER A 76 -8.68 9.34 21.04
CA SER A 76 -7.86 9.64 22.21
C SER A 76 -7.42 11.09 22.16
N ILE A 77 -7.80 11.87 23.15
CA ILE A 77 -7.42 13.27 23.28
C ILE A 77 -6.43 13.37 24.42
N ILE A 78 -5.26 13.93 24.12
CA ILE A 78 -4.17 14.10 25.08
C ILE A 78 -3.73 15.56 25.13
N ASP A 79 -3.13 15.96 26.24
CA ASP A 79 -2.46 17.24 26.37
C ASP A 79 -1.20 17.26 25.49
N ALA A 80 -1.03 18.29 24.67
CA ALA A 80 0.04 18.34 23.68
C ALA A 80 1.44 18.47 24.29
N ALA A 81 1.56 19.06 25.48
CA ALA A 81 2.84 19.31 26.14
C ALA A 81 3.28 18.13 27.01
N THR A 82 2.34 17.52 27.72
CA THR A 82 2.60 16.50 28.73
C THR A 82 2.30 15.09 28.27
N LEU A 83 1.54 14.94 27.17
CA LEU A 83 0.98 13.68 26.67
C LEU A 83 0.03 13.00 27.68
N ALA A 84 -0.41 13.72 28.71
CA ALA A 84 -1.38 13.21 29.68
C ALA A 84 -2.74 13.02 28.99
N PRO A 85 -3.43 11.89 29.23
CA PRO A 85 -4.73 11.64 28.65
C PRO A 85 -5.77 12.59 29.24
N ILE A 86 -6.68 13.05 28.38
CA ILE A 86 -7.81 13.94 28.73
C ILE A 86 -9.13 13.20 28.49
N TYR A 87 -9.24 12.53 27.36
CA TYR A 87 -10.44 11.81 26.94
C TYR A 87 -10.06 10.59 26.12
N HIS A 88 -10.83 9.52 26.28
CA HIS A 88 -10.76 8.38 25.38
C HIS A 88 -12.16 7.84 25.11
N ALA A 89 -12.44 7.46 23.88
CA ALA A 89 -13.64 6.72 23.54
C ALA A 89 -13.30 5.60 22.56
N SER A 90 -14.06 4.51 22.66
CA SER A 90 -13.93 3.35 21.79
C SER A 90 -15.30 2.80 21.43
N VAL A 91 -15.45 2.40 20.17
CA VAL A 91 -16.66 1.76 19.66
C VAL A 91 -16.33 0.60 18.72
N ASN A 92 -17.02 -0.52 18.93
CA ASN A 92 -17.03 -1.65 18.01
C ASN A 92 -18.44 -2.29 17.98
N SER A 93 -18.58 -3.46 17.36
CA SER A 93 -19.87 -4.17 17.31
C SER A 93 -20.37 -4.62 18.69
N ASP A 94 -19.47 -4.87 19.63
CA ASP A 94 -19.75 -5.55 20.90
C ASP A 94 -19.95 -4.60 22.06
N HIS A 95 -19.26 -3.46 22.05
CA HIS A 95 -19.32 -2.48 23.09
C HIS A 95 -19.09 -1.06 22.58
N LYS A 96 -19.36 -0.10 23.46
CA LYS A 96 -18.87 1.27 23.34
C LYS A 96 -18.60 1.85 24.73
N TYR A 97 -17.60 2.69 24.85
CA TYR A 97 -17.32 3.38 26.12
C TYR A 97 -16.66 4.72 25.88
N GLU A 98 -16.76 5.57 26.90
CA GLU A 98 -16.02 6.83 26.98
C GLU A 98 -15.40 6.97 28.36
N LEU A 99 -14.29 7.68 28.42
CA LEU A 99 -13.47 7.92 29.59
C LEU A 99 -13.08 9.40 29.61
N HIS A 100 -13.22 10.02 30.77
CA HIS A 100 -12.73 11.34 31.08
C HIS A 100 -11.67 11.21 32.17
N PHE A 101 -10.45 11.66 31.87
CA PHE A 101 -9.32 11.57 32.78
C PHE A 101 -9.31 12.80 33.68
N GLY A 102 -9.89 12.67 34.87
CA GLY A 102 -9.87 13.70 35.90
C GLY A 102 -8.70 13.53 36.87
N ASN A 103 -8.46 14.56 37.69
CA ASN A 103 -7.32 14.59 38.62
C ASN A 103 -7.33 13.47 39.67
N ASN A 104 -8.52 13.04 40.11
CA ASN A 104 -8.68 12.08 41.22
C ASN A 104 -9.35 10.77 40.78
N ALA A 105 -9.97 10.75 39.60
CA ALA A 105 -10.68 9.59 39.08
C ALA A 105 -10.82 9.68 37.56
N ILE A 106 -10.84 8.52 36.91
CA ILE A 106 -11.34 8.35 35.55
C ILE A 106 -12.82 8.03 35.62
N THR A 107 -13.63 8.82 34.92
CA THR A 107 -15.09 8.69 34.91
C THR A 107 -15.62 8.46 33.51
N GLY A 108 -16.77 7.83 33.38
CA GLY A 108 -17.42 7.67 32.09
C GLY A 108 -18.47 6.58 32.11
N TYR A 109 -18.69 5.93 30.97
CA TYR A 109 -19.60 4.80 30.86
C TYR A 109 -19.03 3.70 29.98
N TYR A 110 -19.48 2.47 30.22
CA TYR A 110 -19.29 1.32 29.34
C TYR A 110 -20.63 0.69 29.02
N ILE A 111 -20.86 0.42 27.73
CA ILE A 111 -22.07 -0.24 27.23
C ILE A 111 -21.65 -1.54 26.58
N ASP A 112 -22.05 -2.66 27.19
CA ASP A 112 -22.02 -3.98 26.60
C ASP A 112 -23.25 -4.14 25.69
N LYS A 113 -23.04 -4.09 24.37
CA LYS A 113 -24.12 -4.19 23.38
C LYS A 113 -24.66 -5.62 23.28
N ARG A 114 -23.85 -6.63 23.60
CA ARG A 114 -24.27 -8.03 23.54
C ARG A 114 -25.27 -8.35 24.66
N ASN A 115 -24.99 -7.86 25.85
CA ASN A 115 -25.81 -8.10 27.04
C ASN A 115 -26.74 -6.93 27.39
N GLN A 116 -26.75 -5.87 26.59
CA GLN A 116 -27.52 -4.63 26.82
C GLN A 116 -27.29 -4.03 28.22
N LYS A 117 -26.05 -4.12 28.71
CA LYS A 117 -25.68 -3.69 30.06
C LYS A 117 -24.92 -2.38 30.00
N ASN A 118 -25.37 -1.42 30.81
CA ASN A 118 -24.72 -0.13 30.98
C ASN A 118 -24.04 -0.07 32.35
N THR A 119 -22.78 0.33 32.38
CA THR A 119 -21.96 0.45 33.59
C THR A 119 -21.43 1.89 33.67
N THR A 120 -21.60 2.54 34.83
CA THR A 120 -20.90 3.80 35.11
C THR A 120 -19.48 3.50 35.56
N ILE A 121 -18.50 4.20 34.98
CA ILE A 121 -17.08 4.06 35.30
C ILE A 121 -16.69 5.14 36.31
N LYS A 122 -15.98 4.74 37.37
CA LYS A 122 -15.40 5.63 38.37
C LYS A 122 -14.17 4.97 38.98
N ASP A 123 -13.09 4.95 38.22
CA ASP A 123 -11.84 4.35 38.63
C ASP A 123 -11.01 5.41 39.38
N PRO A 124 -10.65 5.20 40.66
CA PRO A 124 -9.80 6.14 41.38
C PRO A 124 -8.39 6.17 40.77
N VAL A 125 -7.83 7.36 40.59
CA VAL A 125 -6.48 7.55 40.05
C VAL A 125 -5.67 8.47 40.94
N ASN A 126 -4.51 7.99 41.35
CA ASN A 126 -3.53 8.72 42.17
C ASN A 126 -2.12 8.69 41.56
N LEU A 127 -2.01 8.39 40.27
CA LEU A 127 -0.76 8.21 39.54
C LEU A 127 -0.85 8.89 38.18
N SER A 128 0.28 9.29 37.61
CA SER A 128 0.34 9.71 36.21
C SER A 128 0.12 8.51 35.29
N LEU A 129 -0.71 8.70 34.26
CA LEU A 129 -1.14 7.67 33.32
C LEU A 129 -0.86 8.11 31.88
N ILE A 130 -0.70 7.12 31.01
CA ILE A 130 -0.78 7.25 29.56
C ILE A 130 -1.97 6.42 29.10
N ASP A 131 -2.74 6.93 28.14
CA ASP A 131 -3.78 6.14 27.48
C ASP A 131 -3.13 5.15 26.49
N GLY A 132 -3.41 3.86 26.66
CA GLY A 132 -2.81 2.80 25.84
C GLY A 132 -3.12 2.90 24.36
N SER A 133 -4.25 3.51 23.99
CA SER A 133 -4.62 3.73 22.58
C SER A 133 -3.84 4.88 21.92
N SER A 134 -3.22 5.75 22.72
CA SER A 134 -2.36 6.86 22.25
C SER A 134 -0.86 6.51 22.26
N LEU A 135 -0.53 5.28 22.65
CA LEU A 135 0.84 4.86 22.95
C LEU A 135 1.76 4.95 21.73
N ASP A 136 1.28 4.53 20.56
CA ASP A 136 2.04 4.59 19.30
C ASP A 136 2.39 6.03 18.93
N TYR A 137 1.43 6.96 19.08
CA TYR A 137 1.66 8.39 18.87
C TYR A 137 2.69 8.95 19.87
N MET A 138 2.56 8.59 21.15
CA MET A 138 3.47 9.04 22.20
C MET A 138 4.93 8.69 21.86
N PHE A 139 5.20 7.50 21.34
CA PHE A 139 6.55 7.09 20.93
C PHE A 139 7.16 7.96 19.83
N THR A 140 6.35 8.52 18.94
CA THR A 140 6.84 9.46 17.92
C THR A 140 7.38 10.75 18.54
N LYS A 141 6.91 11.12 19.75
CA LYS A 141 7.26 12.38 20.44
C LYS A 141 8.35 12.24 21.50
N LEU A 142 8.66 11.02 21.95
CA LEU A 142 9.70 10.82 22.97
C LEU A 142 11.09 11.23 22.45
N PRO A 143 11.94 11.87 23.27
CA PRO A 143 13.32 12.22 22.91
C PRO A 143 14.22 10.98 22.96
N LEU A 144 14.00 10.03 22.05
CA LEU A 144 14.71 8.76 22.03
C LEU A 144 16.19 8.97 21.72
N SER A 145 17.03 8.29 22.49
CA SER A 145 18.48 8.18 22.30
C SER A 145 18.91 6.78 22.70
N ALA A 146 20.10 6.35 22.26
CA ALA A 146 20.65 5.06 22.68
C ALA A 146 20.65 4.94 24.21
N GLY A 147 20.13 3.82 24.74
CA GLY A 147 20.04 3.56 26.17
C GLY A 147 18.97 4.35 26.94
N PHE A 148 18.10 5.10 26.26
CA PHE A 148 16.96 5.79 26.91
C PHE A 148 16.05 4.79 27.63
N LYS A 149 15.72 5.07 28.90
CA LYS A 149 14.83 4.25 29.74
C LYS A 149 13.73 5.09 30.38
N LYS A 150 12.53 4.54 30.46
CA LYS A 150 11.43 5.21 31.15
C LYS A 150 10.38 4.22 31.66
N ASN A 151 9.94 4.44 32.90
CA ASN A 151 8.80 3.74 33.48
C ASN A 151 7.59 4.66 33.51
N PHE A 152 6.42 4.11 33.22
CA PHE A 152 5.14 4.80 33.28
C PHE A 152 3.99 3.80 33.45
N ASN A 153 2.80 4.31 33.72
CA ASN A 153 1.60 3.50 33.86
C ASN A 153 0.73 3.70 32.62
N VAL A 154 0.17 2.62 32.10
CA VAL A 154 -0.73 2.65 30.95
C VAL A 154 -2.12 2.25 31.42
N TYR A 155 -3.10 3.10 31.12
CA TYR A 155 -4.50 2.80 31.39
C TYR A 155 -5.15 2.19 30.15
N ASN A 156 -5.74 1.01 30.31
CA ASN A 156 -6.62 0.36 29.34
C ASN A 156 -7.85 -0.12 30.11
N TYR A 157 -9.02 0.43 29.80
CA TYR A 157 -10.23 0.12 30.56
C TYR A 157 -10.54 -1.39 30.52
N ASN A 158 -10.75 -1.97 31.71
CA ASN A 158 -11.09 -3.38 31.87
C ASN A 158 -12.51 -3.53 32.45
N PRO A 159 -13.51 -3.95 31.65
CA PRO A 159 -14.88 -4.09 32.13
C PRO A 159 -15.09 -5.25 33.12
N ASN A 160 -14.09 -6.13 33.32
CA ASN A 160 -14.22 -7.32 34.16
C ASN A 160 -13.96 -7.08 35.65
N GLY A 161 -13.79 -5.82 36.08
CA GLY A 161 -13.59 -5.45 37.49
C GLY A 161 -12.19 -5.72 38.04
N GLN A 162 -11.26 -6.20 37.22
CA GLN A 162 -9.82 -6.14 37.53
C GLN A 162 -9.32 -4.71 37.32
N SER A 163 -8.14 -4.38 37.87
CA SER A 163 -7.49 -3.09 37.60
C SER A 163 -7.38 -2.84 36.09
N SER A 164 -7.46 -1.58 35.68
CA SER A 164 -7.28 -1.10 34.30
C SER A 164 -5.85 -0.61 34.03
N ILE A 165 -4.95 -0.72 35.02
CA ILE A 165 -3.60 -0.12 34.97
C ILE A 165 -2.54 -1.19 34.75
N SER A 166 -1.83 -1.08 33.64
CA SER A 166 -0.61 -1.85 33.34
C SER A 166 0.63 -1.05 33.70
N LYS A 167 1.66 -1.71 34.23
CA LYS A 167 2.99 -1.09 34.46
C LYS A 167 3.83 -1.27 33.21
N ALA A 168 4.35 -0.18 32.65
CA ALA A 168 5.12 -0.19 31.42
C ALA A 168 6.54 0.35 31.62
N SER A 169 7.49 -0.27 30.93
CA SER A 169 8.91 0.10 30.99
C SER A 169 9.53 0.03 29.61
N ILE A 170 10.10 1.15 29.15
CA ILE A 170 11.00 1.17 28.00
C ILE A 170 12.32 0.60 28.49
N GLY A 171 12.65 -0.58 27.94
CA GLY A 171 13.86 -1.32 28.25
C GLY A 171 15.08 -0.65 27.62
N ASP A 172 15.39 -1.05 26.38
CA ASP A 172 16.51 -0.49 25.62
C ASP A 172 16.01 0.18 24.33
N VAL A 173 16.71 1.26 23.99
CA VAL A 173 16.59 1.98 22.73
C VAL A 173 17.91 1.81 21.99
N GLU A 174 17.85 1.19 20.82
CA GLU A 174 19.02 0.77 20.06
C GLU A 174 19.04 1.44 18.68
N ASN A 175 20.25 1.55 18.11
CA ASN A 175 20.41 1.90 16.72
C ASN A 175 20.11 0.67 15.85
N ASP A 176 19.24 0.80 14.86
CA ASP A 176 18.95 -0.26 13.91
C ASP A 176 18.73 0.33 12.50
N THR A 177 18.58 -0.54 11.50
CA THR A 177 18.19 -0.21 10.13
C THR A 177 16.90 -0.91 9.78
N TYR A 178 15.93 -0.17 9.25
CA TYR A 178 14.68 -0.72 8.72
C TYR A 178 14.68 -0.65 7.19
N ALA A 179 14.38 -1.76 6.52
CA ALA A 179 14.26 -1.81 5.06
C ALA A 179 12.81 -1.49 4.65
N SER A 180 12.54 -0.21 4.38
CA SER A 180 11.26 0.25 3.83
C SER A 180 11.08 -0.24 2.39
N ILE A 181 9.83 -0.57 2.05
CA ILE A 181 9.49 -1.06 0.71
C ILE A 181 9.66 0.01 -0.36
N HIS A 182 9.42 1.29 -0.04
CA HIS A 182 9.51 2.38 -1.01
C HIS A 182 10.68 3.35 -0.76
N TYR A 183 11.09 3.55 0.50
CA TYR A 183 12.17 4.45 0.87
C TYR A 183 13.52 3.75 1.09
N GLY A 184 13.59 2.43 0.94
CA GLY A 184 14.83 1.66 1.13
C GLY A 184 15.29 1.65 2.59
N ASN A 185 16.60 1.59 2.81
CA ASN A 185 17.15 1.50 4.17
C ASN A 185 16.98 2.82 4.93
N ARG A 186 16.36 2.74 6.10
CA ARG A 186 16.10 3.84 7.03
C ARG A 186 16.85 3.60 8.32
N ASN A 187 17.57 4.61 8.79
CA ASN A 187 18.16 4.59 10.13
C ASN A 187 17.04 4.80 11.15
N VAL A 188 16.89 3.85 12.07
CA VAL A 188 15.79 3.85 13.04
C VAL A 188 16.28 3.67 14.47
N TRP A 189 15.46 4.14 15.41
CA TRP A 189 15.46 3.70 16.79
C TRP A 189 14.62 2.43 16.89
N LYS A 190 15.23 1.35 17.36
CA LYS A 190 14.52 0.16 17.81
C LYS A 190 14.22 0.31 19.29
N VAL A 191 12.94 0.38 19.65
CA VAL A 191 12.49 0.64 21.03
C VAL A 191 11.77 -0.59 21.56
N SER A 192 12.31 -1.17 22.64
CA SER A 192 11.63 -2.27 23.34
C SER A 192 10.83 -1.74 24.52
N LEU A 193 9.53 -1.96 24.51
CA LEU A 193 8.62 -1.68 25.62
C LEU A 193 8.12 -3.00 26.22
N THR A 194 8.17 -3.13 27.53
CA THR A 194 7.52 -4.21 28.27
C THR A 194 6.37 -3.65 29.09
N ALA A 195 5.17 -4.19 28.93
CA ALA A 195 3.99 -3.89 29.73
C ALA A 195 3.54 -5.13 30.51
N ILE A 196 3.37 -5.00 31.82
CA ILE A 196 2.83 -6.04 32.70
C ILE A 196 1.37 -5.68 32.97
N THR A 197 0.45 -6.53 32.53
CA THR A 197 -0.99 -6.33 32.73
C THR A 197 -1.37 -6.52 34.20
N PRO A 198 -2.56 -6.04 34.60
CA PRO A 198 -3.19 -6.37 35.87
C PRO A 198 -3.22 -7.86 36.22
N SER A 199 -3.35 -8.74 35.21
CA SER A 199 -3.35 -10.19 35.38
C SER A 199 -1.95 -10.80 35.50
N GLY A 200 -0.89 -10.00 35.44
CA GLY A 200 0.50 -10.44 35.47
C GLY A 200 1.05 -10.91 34.12
N GLU A 201 0.26 -10.83 33.04
CA GLU A 201 0.72 -11.16 31.69
C GLU A 201 1.74 -10.11 31.21
N GLN A 202 2.89 -10.59 30.74
CA GLN A 202 3.90 -9.74 30.15
C GLN A 202 3.69 -9.64 28.64
N ARG A 203 3.50 -8.41 28.17
CA ARG A 203 3.44 -8.04 26.75
C ARG A 203 4.67 -7.24 26.39
N LYS A 204 5.31 -7.55 25.27
CA LYS A 204 6.44 -6.80 24.73
C LYS A 204 6.06 -6.19 23.40
N TYR A 205 6.44 -4.93 23.20
CA TYR A 205 6.27 -4.19 21.96
C TYR A 205 7.65 -3.78 21.46
N ILE A 206 7.91 -3.94 20.17
CA ILE A 206 9.18 -3.58 19.55
C ILE A 206 8.88 -2.61 18.41
N TYR A 207 9.19 -1.33 18.61
CA TYR A 207 8.92 -0.27 17.64
C TYR A 207 10.16 0.10 16.84
N TYR A 208 9.97 0.43 15.56
CA TYR A 208 11.01 0.90 14.64
C TYR A 208 10.64 2.31 14.17
N LEU A 209 11.28 3.32 14.77
CA LEU A 209 10.99 4.74 14.56
C LEU A 209 12.14 5.41 13.80
N ASP A 210 11.84 6.08 12.70
CA ASP A 210 12.84 6.84 11.94
C ASP A 210 13.57 7.84 12.84
N LYS A 211 14.91 7.89 12.77
CA LYS A 211 15.69 8.81 13.60
C LYS A 211 15.45 10.27 13.23
N ASP A 212 15.25 10.54 11.95
CA ASP A 212 15.14 11.90 11.42
C ASP A 212 13.69 12.38 11.46
N THR A 213 12.76 11.58 10.95
CA THR A 213 11.36 11.98 10.76
C THR A 213 10.43 11.56 11.89
N ARG A 214 10.90 10.71 12.81
CA ARG A 214 10.09 10.09 13.88
C ARG A 214 8.94 9.21 13.38
N ARG A 215 8.89 8.91 12.08
CA ARG A 215 7.90 8.02 11.48
C ARG A 215 7.98 6.65 12.11
N LEU A 216 6.84 6.10 12.50
CA LEU A 216 6.72 4.70 12.86
C LEU A 216 6.67 3.84 11.59
N TRP A 217 7.73 3.07 11.34
CA TRP A 217 7.83 2.20 10.17
C TRP A 217 7.21 0.82 10.42
N HIS A 218 7.42 0.28 11.62
CA HIS A 218 7.02 -1.07 11.96
C HIS A 218 6.91 -1.22 13.48
N TYR A 219 6.01 -2.08 13.94
CA TYR A 219 6.12 -2.61 15.30
C TYR A 219 5.66 -4.07 15.41
N ASP A 220 6.28 -4.80 16.33
CA ASP A 220 5.89 -6.16 16.70
C ASP A 220 5.28 -6.18 18.10
N VAL A 221 4.33 -7.10 18.31
CA VAL A 221 3.78 -7.41 19.63
C VAL A 221 4.03 -8.86 19.97
N GLU A 222 4.62 -9.10 21.15
CA GLU A 222 4.94 -10.42 21.67
C GLU A 222 4.25 -10.66 23.01
N ILE A 223 3.75 -11.87 23.21
CA ILE A 223 3.19 -12.34 24.49
C ILE A 223 3.86 -13.68 24.81
N GLY A 224 4.38 -13.83 26.03
CA GLY A 224 5.07 -15.06 26.45
C GLY A 224 6.28 -15.42 25.57
N GLY A 225 7.00 -14.41 25.06
CA GLY A 225 8.16 -14.59 24.17
C GLY A 225 7.82 -15.02 22.74
N LYS A 226 6.53 -15.07 22.38
CA LYS A 226 6.08 -15.38 21.02
C LYS A 226 5.50 -14.13 20.38
N LYS A 227 5.95 -13.82 19.16
CA LYS A 227 5.30 -12.80 18.33
C LYS A 227 3.85 -13.21 18.06
N ILE A 228 2.92 -12.29 18.28
CA ILE A 228 1.49 -12.47 18.04
C ILE A 228 1.09 -11.76 16.74
N PHE A 229 1.57 -10.53 16.54
CA PHE A 229 1.39 -9.83 15.28
C PHE A 229 2.52 -8.83 15.00
N SER A 230 2.58 -8.40 13.75
CA SER A 230 3.40 -7.32 13.24
C SER A 230 2.51 -6.28 12.59
N ALA A 231 2.84 -4.99 12.71
CA ALA A 231 2.21 -3.90 11.98
C ALA A 231 3.26 -3.18 11.16
N VAL A 232 3.00 -2.98 9.87
CA VAL A 232 3.92 -2.37 8.90
C VAL A 232 3.29 -1.12 8.31
N ASN A 233 4.01 -0.01 8.29
CA ASN A 233 3.53 1.23 7.68
C ASN A 233 3.27 1.03 6.18
N ASN A 234 2.09 1.45 5.72
CA ASN A 234 1.68 1.30 4.33
C ASN A 234 2.34 2.31 3.39
N GLU A 235 3.00 3.31 3.96
CA GLU A 235 3.72 4.33 3.19
C GLU A 235 2.80 5.12 2.26
N ASP A 236 1.60 5.43 2.73
CA ASP A 236 0.51 6.09 1.97
C ASP A 236 0.90 7.46 1.40
N ASP A 237 1.92 8.09 1.98
CA ASP A 237 2.49 9.37 1.57
C ASP A 237 3.63 9.23 0.54
N TYR A 238 4.01 7.99 0.17
CA TYR A 238 5.04 7.75 -0.84
C TYR A 238 4.55 8.24 -2.21
N ASN A 239 5.22 9.28 -2.69
CA ASN A 239 5.03 9.81 -4.02
C ASN A 239 6.38 9.83 -4.77
N PRO A 240 6.62 8.90 -5.70
CA PRO A 240 7.84 8.88 -6.49
C PRO A 240 7.82 9.88 -7.66
N TYR A 241 6.74 10.64 -7.85
CA TYR A 241 6.56 11.51 -9.00
C TYR A 241 6.94 12.97 -8.68
N HIS A 242 7.70 13.58 -9.59
CA HIS A 242 8.03 15.00 -9.55
C HIS A 242 6.89 15.88 -10.05
N SER A 243 6.09 15.36 -10.99
CA SER A 243 4.95 16.06 -11.57
C SER A 243 3.80 16.16 -10.55
N THR A 244 3.16 17.32 -10.48
CA THR A 244 1.95 17.50 -9.67
C THR A 244 0.74 16.91 -10.38
N PHE A 245 -0.11 16.21 -9.63
CA PHE A 245 -1.37 15.68 -10.15
C PHE A 245 -2.55 16.59 -9.77
N ASP A 246 -3.25 17.13 -10.77
CA ASP A 246 -4.52 17.84 -10.59
C ASP A 246 -5.68 16.93 -11.02
N LYS A 247 -6.39 16.39 -10.03
CA LYS A 247 -7.55 15.53 -10.26
C LYS A 247 -8.65 16.24 -11.04
N LYS A 248 -8.94 17.50 -10.70
CA LYS A 248 -10.08 18.23 -11.25
C LYS A 248 -9.85 18.47 -12.73
N GLU A 249 -8.69 19.01 -13.11
CA GLU A 249 -8.37 19.27 -14.51
C GLU A 249 -8.21 17.96 -15.32
N THR A 250 -7.61 16.93 -14.73
CA THR A 250 -7.46 15.64 -15.41
C THR A 250 -8.81 14.98 -15.68
N LEU A 251 -9.76 15.06 -14.75
CA LEU A 251 -11.08 14.46 -14.91
C LEU A 251 -11.85 15.09 -16.09
N LYS A 252 -11.73 16.42 -16.26
CA LYS A 252 -12.37 17.12 -17.40
C LYS A 252 -11.97 16.53 -18.75
N LEU A 253 -10.70 16.13 -18.91
CA LEU A 253 -10.18 15.54 -20.14
C LEU A 253 -10.96 14.30 -20.59
N ILE A 254 -11.61 13.61 -19.65
CA ILE A 254 -12.37 12.40 -19.91
C ILE A 254 -13.86 12.54 -19.61
N THR A 255 -14.38 13.70 -19.23
CA THR A 255 -15.82 13.85 -18.94
C THR A 255 -16.51 14.99 -19.66
N GLU A 256 -15.78 16.02 -20.11
CA GLU A 256 -16.39 17.29 -20.55
C GLU A 256 -16.24 17.58 -22.05
N GLY A 257 -15.44 16.80 -22.78
CA GLY A 257 -15.28 17.02 -24.23
C GLY A 257 -16.36 16.33 -25.07
N LYS A 258 -16.30 16.55 -26.39
CA LYS A 258 -17.24 15.99 -27.37
C LYS A 258 -16.58 15.02 -28.36
N SER A 259 -15.28 14.81 -28.20
CA SER A 259 -14.48 14.00 -29.12
C SER A 259 -14.63 12.51 -28.85
N VAL A 260 -14.33 11.71 -29.87
CA VAL A 260 -14.42 10.25 -29.86
C VAL A 260 -13.11 9.64 -30.28
N ILE A 261 -12.65 8.61 -29.56
CA ILE A 261 -11.59 7.71 -30.03
C ILE A 261 -12.24 6.36 -30.30
N SER A 262 -12.22 5.92 -31.56
CA SER A 262 -12.65 4.58 -31.97
C SER A 262 -11.49 3.79 -32.54
N GLY A 263 -11.56 2.47 -32.52
CA GLY A 263 -10.46 1.68 -33.06
C GLY A 263 -10.70 0.20 -33.11
N GLN A 264 -9.67 -0.51 -33.58
CA GLN A 264 -9.64 -1.97 -33.64
C GLN A 264 -8.37 -2.50 -32.95
N ALA A 265 -8.55 -3.43 -32.01
CA ALA A 265 -7.47 -4.11 -31.30
C ALA A 265 -7.14 -5.47 -31.94
N PHE A 266 -5.88 -5.68 -32.32
CA PHE A 266 -5.44 -6.92 -32.94
C PHE A 266 -3.95 -7.19 -32.79
N ALA A 267 -3.58 -8.45 -32.93
CA ALA A 267 -2.20 -8.95 -32.99
C ALA A 267 -1.94 -9.52 -34.39
N ARG A 268 -0.65 -9.60 -34.74
CA ARG A 268 -0.19 -10.37 -35.89
C ARG A 268 1.02 -11.16 -35.44
N GLU A 269 1.03 -12.43 -35.81
CA GLU A 269 2.15 -13.33 -35.64
C GLU A 269 3.32 -12.84 -36.51
N ASN A 270 4.49 -12.61 -35.92
CA ASN A 270 5.68 -12.10 -36.61
C ASN A 270 6.98 -12.71 -36.02
N ASP A 271 7.98 -12.80 -36.88
CA ASP A 271 9.11 -13.74 -36.95
C ASP A 271 10.29 -13.53 -35.95
N ALA A 272 10.02 -13.33 -34.65
CA ALA A 272 11.09 -13.22 -33.65
C ALA A 272 11.59 -14.61 -33.18
N ALA A 273 12.33 -15.26 -34.09
CA ALA A 273 13.25 -16.37 -33.92
C ALA A 273 13.41 -17.00 -32.51
N ILE A 274 12.74 -18.13 -32.28
CA ILE A 274 13.40 -19.23 -31.58
C ILE A 274 14.34 -19.89 -32.60
N LYS A 275 15.65 -19.72 -32.43
CA LYS A 275 16.67 -20.34 -33.29
C LYS A 275 16.40 -21.85 -33.39
N GLY A 276 16.06 -22.34 -34.59
CA GLY A 276 15.96 -23.77 -34.90
C GLY A 276 14.56 -24.30 -35.26
N MET A 277 13.51 -23.46 -35.26
CA MET A 277 12.16 -23.88 -35.64
C MET A 277 11.73 -23.23 -36.97
N ALA A 278 11.39 -24.04 -37.97
CA ALA A 278 10.80 -23.56 -39.22
C ALA A 278 9.33 -23.19 -38.98
N VAL A 279 8.99 -21.91 -39.10
CA VAL A 279 7.63 -21.37 -38.86
C VAL A 279 6.92 -21.19 -40.20
N LEU A 280 5.83 -21.94 -40.42
CA LEU A 280 4.95 -21.82 -41.60
C LEU A 280 3.57 -21.28 -41.19
N ASN A 281 3.43 -19.95 -41.03
CA ASN A 281 2.24 -19.16 -41.36
C ASN A 281 2.50 -17.67 -41.08
N LEU A 282 2.80 -16.90 -42.13
CA LEU A 282 3.13 -15.48 -42.01
C LEU A 282 1.85 -14.64 -41.84
N ASN A 283 1.79 -13.79 -40.80
CA ASN A 283 0.88 -12.65 -40.65
C ASN A 283 -0.64 -12.90 -40.38
N LYS A 284 -1.06 -14.03 -39.79
CA LYS A 284 -2.48 -14.18 -39.44
C LYS A 284 -2.91 -13.12 -38.41
N LYS A 285 -3.83 -12.24 -38.82
CA LYS A 285 -4.45 -11.24 -37.93
C LYS A 285 -5.31 -11.97 -36.91
N GLN A 286 -5.07 -11.72 -35.63
CA GLN A 286 -5.89 -12.19 -34.53
C GLN A 286 -6.46 -10.98 -33.80
N VAL A 287 -7.77 -10.79 -33.89
CA VAL A 287 -8.47 -9.69 -33.21
C VAL A 287 -8.68 -10.04 -31.75
N ALA A 288 -8.70 -9.02 -30.91
CA ALA A 288 -9.08 -9.19 -29.51
C ALA A 288 -10.59 -9.51 -29.43
N GLN A 289 -10.95 -10.40 -28.50
CA GLN A 289 -12.31 -10.94 -28.41
C GLN A 289 -13.28 -9.93 -27.78
N GLU A 290 -14.57 -10.07 -28.09
CA GLU A 290 -15.65 -9.34 -27.42
C GLU A 290 -15.50 -9.43 -25.88
N GLY A 291 -15.71 -8.31 -25.20
CA GLY A 291 -15.53 -8.20 -23.76
C GLY A 291 -14.10 -7.94 -23.28
N THR A 292 -13.09 -8.03 -24.16
CA THR A 292 -11.70 -7.61 -23.84
C THR A 292 -11.69 -6.15 -23.41
N ALA A 293 -11.03 -5.84 -22.30
CA ALA A 293 -10.90 -4.48 -21.81
C ALA A 293 -9.89 -3.66 -22.64
N VAL A 294 -10.28 -2.44 -22.97
CA VAL A 294 -9.39 -1.40 -23.50
C VAL A 294 -9.39 -0.25 -22.50
N ILE A 295 -8.20 0.22 -22.12
CA ILE A 295 -7.97 1.24 -21.12
C ILE A 295 -7.50 2.51 -21.82
N LEU A 296 -8.05 3.65 -21.41
CA LEU A 296 -7.65 4.99 -21.83
C LEU A 296 -7.18 5.79 -20.61
N ILE A 297 -5.93 6.25 -20.69
CA ILE A 297 -5.28 7.08 -19.67
C ILE A 297 -5.00 8.46 -20.27
N PRO A 298 -5.46 9.57 -19.66
CA PRO A 298 -5.03 10.91 -20.05
C PRO A 298 -3.50 10.99 -20.00
N TYR A 299 -2.85 11.40 -21.09
CA TYR A 299 -1.39 11.37 -21.20
C TYR A 299 -0.78 12.73 -20.80
N THR A 300 -1.16 13.22 -19.61
CA THR A 300 -0.59 14.42 -18.98
C THR A 300 0.84 14.15 -18.50
N ASP A 301 1.59 15.18 -18.13
CA ASP A 301 2.97 15.03 -17.66
C ASP A 301 3.10 14.07 -16.46
N PHE A 302 2.13 14.10 -15.55
CA PHE A 302 2.03 13.14 -14.45
C PHE A 302 1.92 11.69 -14.93
N PHE A 303 1.01 11.41 -15.88
CA PHE A 303 0.84 10.05 -16.39
C PHE A 303 1.98 9.60 -17.30
N LYS A 304 2.63 10.52 -18.01
CA LYS A 304 3.88 10.26 -18.75
C LYS A 304 4.97 9.81 -17.79
N GLU A 305 5.17 10.53 -16.70
CA GLU A 305 6.16 10.18 -15.67
C GLU A 305 5.83 8.83 -15.03
N TRP A 306 4.58 8.63 -14.59
CA TRP A 306 4.11 7.35 -14.05
C TRP A 306 4.36 6.18 -14.99
N TYR A 307 4.06 6.37 -16.27
CA TYR A 307 4.22 5.34 -17.29
C TYR A 307 5.69 4.96 -17.50
N GLU A 308 6.58 5.96 -17.62
CA GLU A 308 8.03 5.72 -17.77
C GLU A 308 8.65 5.08 -16.52
N GLN A 309 8.19 5.45 -15.32
CA GLN A 309 8.63 4.80 -14.10
C GLN A 309 8.16 3.34 -14.03
N ASN A 310 6.90 3.04 -14.35
CA ASN A 310 6.40 1.67 -14.38
C ASN A 310 7.09 0.80 -15.42
N LYS A 311 7.42 1.35 -16.58
CA LYS A 311 8.21 0.65 -17.62
C LYS A 311 9.61 0.27 -17.14
N LYS A 312 10.23 1.08 -16.28
CA LYS A 312 11.51 0.76 -15.64
C LYS A 312 11.33 -0.26 -14.52
N ALA A 313 10.33 -0.07 -13.66
CA ALA A 313 10.05 -0.92 -12.51
C ALA A 313 9.69 -2.37 -12.91
N SER A 314 8.93 -2.55 -13.99
CA SER A 314 8.49 -3.87 -14.47
C SER A 314 9.64 -4.80 -14.82
N LYS A 315 10.79 -4.27 -15.26
CA LYS A 315 12.02 -5.06 -15.52
C LYS A 315 12.56 -5.76 -14.28
N THR A 316 12.18 -5.28 -13.10
CA THR A 316 12.58 -5.82 -11.78
C THR A 316 11.41 -6.47 -11.05
N GLY A 317 10.28 -6.70 -11.72
CA GLY A 317 9.06 -7.23 -11.11
C GLY A 317 8.37 -6.26 -10.14
N LYS A 318 8.70 -4.96 -10.20
CA LYS A 318 8.12 -3.90 -9.36
C LYS A 318 7.10 -3.08 -10.15
N SER A 319 6.24 -2.35 -9.45
CA SER A 319 5.33 -1.34 -10.03
C SER A 319 5.46 -0.04 -9.24
N ALA A 320 5.36 1.09 -9.93
CA ALA A 320 5.30 2.39 -9.27
C ALA A 320 3.81 2.69 -8.93
N PRO A 321 3.49 3.00 -7.67
CA PRO A 321 2.12 3.12 -7.20
C PRO A 321 1.42 4.32 -7.85
N LEU A 322 0.17 4.16 -8.27
CA LEU A 322 -0.65 5.26 -8.78
C LEU A 322 -1.60 5.75 -7.66
N PRO A 323 -1.66 7.05 -7.35
CA PRO A 323 -2.58 7.54 -6.32
C PRO A 323 -4.04 7.31 -6.72
N MET A 324 -4.91 7.04 -5.75
CA MET A 324 -6.33 6.72 -6.00
C MET A 324 -7.06 7.82 -6.79
N SER A 325 -6.69 9.09 -6.57
CA SER A 325 -7.21 10.23 -7.32
C SER A 325 -6.89 10.16 -8.82
N ALA A 326 -5.72 9.63 -9.19
CA ALA A 326 -5.32 9.42 -10.58
C ALA A 326 -5.97 8.17 -11.18
N ILE A 327 -6.13 7.09 -10.42
CA ILE A 327 -6.88 5.89 -10.85
C ILE A 327 -8.30 6.26 -11.30
N GLN A 328 -8.97 7.17 -10.58
CA GLN A 328 -10.31 7.65 -10.93
C GLN A 328 -10.39 8.43 -12.25
N CYS A 329 -9.25 8.83 -12.82
CA CYS A 329 -9.17 9.54 -14.11
C CYS A 329 -8.85 8.61 -15.28
N ILE A 330 -8.88 7.29 -15.08
CA ILE A 330 -8.69 6.27 -16.12
C ILE A 330 -10.05 5.78 -16.60
N LYS A 331 -10.27 5.79 -17.92
CA LYS A 331 -11.46 5.19 -18.54
C LYS A 331 -11.18 3.77 -18.99
N THR A 332 -12.20 2.91 -18.86
CA THR A 332 -12.17 1.56 -19.41
C THR A 332 -13.41 1.36 -20.26
N THR A 333 -13.22 0.80 -21.46
CA THR A 333 -14.28 0.30 -22.33
C THR A 333 -14.02 -1.18 -22.61
N LYS A 334 -14.95 -1.82 -23.31
CA LYS A 334 -14.80 -3.20 -23.77
C LYS A 334 -14.89 -3.24 -25.28
N ILE A 335 -14.25 -4.25 -25.86
CA ILE A 335 -14.50 -4.60 -27.25
C ILE A 335 -15.96 -5.02 -27.40
N THR A 336 -16.63 -4.43 -28.39
CA THR A 336 -18.08 -4.52 -28.58
C THR A 336 -18.51 -5.59 -29.58
N ASP A 337 -17.56 -6.19 -30.29
CA ASP A 337 -17.85 -7.17 -31.34
C ASP A 337 -16.73 -8.21 -31.50
N ASN A 338 -16.96 -9.16 -32.40
CA ASN A 338 -16.00 -10.20 -32.77
C ASN A 338 -14.93 -9.73 -33.77
N GLU A 339 -14.91 -8.44 -34.11
CA GLU A 339 -13.93 -7.83 -35.00
C GLU A 339 -12.90 -6.99 -34.24
N GLY A 340 -13.02 -6.87 -32.93
CA GLY A 340 -12.06 -6.19 -32.08
C GLY A 340 -12.30 -4.68 -31.96
N HIS A 341 -13.50 -4.18 -32.29
CA HIS A 341 -13.79 -2.74 -32.24
C HIS A 341 -14.06 -2.24 -30.82
N PHE A 342 -13.62 -1.01 -30.54
CA PHE A 342 -13.85 -0.31 -29.28
C PHE A 342 -14.07 1.18 -29.50
N GLU A 343 -14.69 1.84 -28.53
CA GLU A 343 -14.94 3.28 -28.55
C GLU A 343 -14.81 3.91 -27.15
N PHE A 344 -14.29 5.14 -27.13
CA PHE A 344 -14.36 6.07 -26.01
C PHE A 344 -14.98 7.38 -26.48
N THR A 345 -15.92 7.90 -25.69
CA THR A 345 -16.60 9.18 -25.95
C THR A 345 -16.31 10.19 -24.83
N ASN A 346 -16.76 11.42 -25.03
CA ASN A 346 -16.67 12.54 -24.08
C ASN A 346 -15.21 12.90 -23.74
N LEU A 347 -14.38 13.05 -24.77
CA LEU A 347 -12.95 13.35 -24.64
C LEU A 347 -12.67 14.79 -25.08
N MET A 348 -11.90 15.53 -24.30
CA MET A 348 -11.40 16.86 -24.70
C MET A 348 -10.22 16.73 -25.68
N PRO A 349 -9.77 17.83 -26.30
CA PRO A 349 -8.46 17.86 -26.95
C PRO A 349 -7.34 17.51 -25.96
N GLY A 350 -6.38 16.71 -26.42
CA GLY A 350 -5.28 16.23 -25.59
C GLY A 350 -4.65 14.94 -26.10
N ASP A 351 -3.60 14.51 -25.40
CA ASP A 351 -2.96 13.23 -25.63
C ASP A 351 -3.55 12.15 -24.71
N TYR A 352 -3.72 10.95 -25.24
CA TYR A 352 -4.30 9.80 -24.54
C TYR A 352 -3.49 8.54 -24.82
N LEU A 353 -3.16 7.78 -23.78
CA LEU A 353 -2.53 6.48 -23.89
C LEU A 353 -3.61 5.40 -23.86
N LEU A 354 -3.71 4.63 -24.94
CA LEU A 354 -4.54 3.44 -25.04
C LEU A 354 -3.72 2.21 -24.71
N ILE A 355 -4.29 1.28 -23.93
CA ILE A 355 -3.67 0.02 -23.55
C ILE A 355 -4.70 -1.12 -23.64
N THR A 356 -4.30 -2.26 -24.18
CA THR A 356 -5.07 -3.51 -24.11
C THR A 356 -4.15 -4.71 -24.02
N GLN A 357 -4.64 -5.75 -23.34
CA GLN A 357 -4.03 -7.08 -23.33
C GLN A 357 -5.09 -8.14 -23.64
N PHE A 358 -4.72 -9.14 -24.44
CA PHE A 358 -5.62 -10.24 -24.81
C PHE A 358 -4.82 -11.48 -25.20
N THR A 359 -5.46 -12.66 -25.13
CA THR A 359 -4.83 -13.92 -25.52
C THR A 359 -4.82 -14.07 -27.04
N MET A 360 -3.69 -14.50 -27.60
CA MET A 360 -3.56 -14.94 -28.99
C MET A 360 -3.05 -16.39 -29.04
N LYS A 361 -3.32 -17.08 -30.14
CA LYS A 361 -2.74 -18.38 -30.45
C LYS A 361 -1.46 -18.18 -31.27
N HIS A 362 -0.38 -18.83 -30.89
CA HIS A 362 0.88 -18.85 -31.63
C HIS A 362 1.14 -20.27 -32.12
N GLY A 363 1.43 -20.41 -33.42
CA GLY A 363 1.82 -21.69 -34.01
C GLY A 363 3.25 -22.04 -33.61
N ALA A 364 3.42 -23.20 -33.01
CA ALA A 364 4.71 -23.77 -32.63
C ALA A 364 4.91 -25.12 -33.32
N SER A 365 6.17 -25.50 -33.52
CA SER A 365 6.54 -26.81 -34.05
C SER A 365 7.63 -27.46 -33.20
N GLN A 366 7.58 -28.77 -33.05
CA GLN A 366 8.63 -29.54 -32.38
C GLN A 366 9.12 -30.61 -33.35
N THR A 367 10.42 -30.59 -33.63
CA THR A 367 11.08 -31.60 -34.45
C THR A 367 11.76 -32.61 -33.54
N GLU A 368 11.43 -33.89 -33.72
CA GLU A 368 12.08 -35.01 -33.03
C GLU A 368 12.79 -35.92 -34.03
N VAL A 369 13.90 -36.52 -33.59
CA VAL A 369 14.60 -37.54 -34.38
C VAL A 369 13.85 -38.85 -34.23
N THR A 370 13.31 -39.37 -35.33
CA THR A 370 12.55 -40.62 -35.35
C THR A 370 13.33 -41.81 -35.87
N GLY A 371 14.55 -41.59 -36.36
CA GLY A 371 15.45 -42.67 -36.75
C GLY A 371 16.69 -42.17 -37.49
N TYR A 372 17.47 -43.13 -37.96
CA TYR A 372 18.69 -42.89 -38.72
C TYR A 372 18.70 -43.81 -39.95
N THR A 373 19.21 -43.30 -41.06
CA THR A 373 19.39 -44.09 -42.29
C THR A 373 20.85 -44.08 -42.67
N ASP A 374 21.48 -45.25 -42.55
CA ASP A 374 22.85 -45.49 -42.97
C ASP A 374 22.90 -45.78 -44.46
N THR A 375 23.80 -45.11 -45.16
CA THR A 375 23.99 -45.30 -46.61
C THR A 375 25.27 -46.09 -46.86
N TYR A 376 25.18 -47.14 -47.69
CA TYR A 376 26.31 -47.96 -48.10
C TYR A 376 26.44 -47.94 -49.63
N ILE A 377 27.66 -47.76 -50.13
CA ILE A 377 27.99 -47.88 -51.56
C ILE A 377 29.05 -48.98 -51.68
N ASN A 378 28.77 -50.01 -52.50
CA ASN A 378 29.65 -51.17 -52.69
C ASN A 378 30.07 -51.86 -51.37
N GLY A 379 29.18 -51.90 -50.38
CA GLY A 379 29.44 -52.48 -49.06
C GLY A 379 30.22 -51.59 -48.09
N ALA A 380 30.70 -50.42 -48.51
CA ALA A 380 31.38 -49.45 -47.65
C ALA A 380 30.39 -48.40 -47.12
N TYR A 381 30.40 -48.18 -45.80
CA TYR A 381 29.59 -47.17 -45.13
C TYR A 381 29.97 -45.75 -45.59
N GLN A 382 28.98 -44.95 -45.95
CA GLN A 382 29.15 -43.58 -46.50
C GLN A 382 28.64 -42.48 -45.57
N GLY A 383 27.91 -42.83 -44.51
CA GLY A 383 27.38 -41.87 -43.56
C GLY A 383 25.96 -42.19 -43.12
N THR A 384 25.53 -41.51 -42.05
CA THR A 384 24.20 -41.61 -41.46
C THR A 384 23.44 -40.32 -41.69
N ASN A 385 22.23 -40.42 -42.24
CA ASN A 385 21.27 -39.33 -42.27
C ASN A 385 20.30 -39.43 -41.10
N THR A 386 19.95 -38.29 -40.50
CA THR A 386 18.98 -38.21 -39.42
C THR A 386 17.57 -38.10 -40.00
N ASN A 387 16.68 -39.01 -39.65
CA ASN A 387 15.26 -38.93 -39.97
C ASN A 387 14.54 -38.17 -38.86
N THR A 388 13.74 -37.17 -39.23
CA THR A 388 13.02 -36.34 -38.26
C THR A 388 11.53 -36.29 -38.58
N THR A 389 10.72 -36.13 -37.55
CA THR A 389 9.29 -35.82 -37.66
C THR A 389 9.02 -34.49 -36.98
N THR A 390 8.20 -33.64 -37.60
CA THR A 390 7.85 -32.33 -37.05
C THR A 390 6.36 -32.29 -36.70
N HIS A 391 6.06 -32.02 -35.43
CA HIS A 391 4.71 -31.86 -34.90
C HIS A 391 4.36 -30.39 -34.78
N TYR A 392 3.19 -29.98 -35.27
CA TYR A 392 2.72 -28.59 -35.20
C TYR A 392 1.57 -28.47 -34.17
N PHE A 393 1.64 -27.47 -33.30
CA PHE A 393 0.63 -27.21 -32.26
C PHE A 393 0.46 -25.71 -32.03
N ASN A 394 -0.63 -25.33 -31.35
CA ASN A 394 -0.85 -23.94 -30.95
C ASN A 394 -0.54 -23.76 -29.46
N VAL A 395 0.20 -22.71 -29.12
CA VAL A 395 0.38 -22.25 -27.73
C VAL A 395 -0.38 -20.95 -27.51
N LEU A 396 -0.89 -20.73 -26.30
CA LEU A 396 -1.53 -19.46 -25.93
C LEU A 396 -0.46 -18.47 -25.46
N MET A 397 -0.49 -17.27 -26.01
CA MET A 397 0.40 -16.17 -25.64
C MET A 397 -0.43 -14.92 -25.32
N THR A 398 0.14 -14.00 -24.53
CA THR A 398 -0.50 -12.70 -24.26
C THR A 398 -0.03 -11.67 -25.27
N ALA A 399 -0.95 -11.10 -26.03
CA ALA A 399 -0.74 -9.89 -26.82
C ALA A 399 -0.85 -8.67 -25.92
N SER A 400 0.12 -7.76 -25.99
CA SER A 400 0.02 -6.42 -25.38
C SER A 400 0.12 -5.36 -26.46
N ALA A 401 -0.84 -4.44 -26.50
CA ALA A 401 -0.84 -3.32 -27.42
C ALA A 401 -1.02 -2.01 -26.65
N GLN A 402 -0.26 -1.00 -27.05
CA GLN A 402 -0.34 0.34 -26.48
C GLN A 402 -0.12 1.39 -27.56
N LYS A 403 -0.77 2.54 -27.45
CA LYS A 403 -0.57 3.64 -28.40
C LYS A 403 -0.95 4.98 -27.78
N VAL A 404 -0.11 5.99 -27.98
CA VAL A 404 -0.48 7.38 -27.72
C VAL A 404 -1.25 7.94 -28.91
N VAL A 405 -2.36 8.60 -28.62
CA VAL A 405 -3.31 9.17 -29.58
C VAL A 405 -3.55 10.62 -29.20
N THR A 406 -3.52 11.51 -30.17
CA THR A 406 -3.76 12.95 -29.95
C THR A 406 -5.09 13.34 -30.56
N ILE A 407 -5.94 13.99 -29.77
CA ILE A 407 -7.12 14.72 -30.22
C ILE A 407 -6.73 16.19 -30.33
N LYS A 408 -6.80 16.75 -31.53
CA LYS A 408 -6.34 18.12 -31.80
C LYS A 408 -7.41 19.16 -31.50
N GLN A 409 -8.68 18.82 -31.72
CA GLN A 409 -9.80 19.74 -31.57
C GLN A 409 -11.05 19.06 -31.00
N ASP A 410 -11.89 19.82 -30.32
CA ASP A 410 -13.07 19.27 -29.66
C ASP A 410 -14.12 18.82 -30.69
N GLY A 411 -14.71 17.65 -30.47
CA GLY A 411 -15.63 17.02 -31.42
C GLY A 411 -14.95 16.22 -32.54
N GLU A 412 -13.62 16.04 -32.49
CA GLU A 412 -12.89 15.18 -33.43
C GLU A 412 -13.17 13.70 -33.17
N THR A 413 -13.35 12.91 -34.23
CA THR A 413 -13.34 11.45 -34.17
C THR A 413 -12.02 10.91 -34.68
N VAL A 414 -11.23 10.28 -33.80
CA VAL A 414 -9.94 9.69 -34.14
C VAL A 414 -10.06 8.17 -34.20
N THR A 415 -9.82 7.59 -35.38
CA THR A 415 -9.81 6.13 -35.57
C THR A 415 -8.40 5.55 -35.47
N VAL A 416 -8.21 4.51 -34.65
CA VAL A 416 -6.89 3.94 -34.37
C VAL A 416 -6.81 2.42 -34.55
N LYS A 417 -5.65 1.97 -35.01
CA LYS A 417 -5.26 0.55 -34.99
C LYS A 417 -4.38 0.30 -33.77
N LEU A 418 -4.92 -0.41 -32.78
CA LEU A 418 -4.23 -0.79 -31.56
C LEU A 418 -3.57 -2.15 -31.77
N LYS A 419 -2.42 -2.14 -32.45
CA LYS A 419 -1.66 -3.33 -32.83
C LYS A 419 -0.67 -3.71 -31.72
N GLN A 420 -0.52 -5.01 -31.46
CA GLN A 420 0.53 -5.54 -30.57
C GLN A 420 1.91 -4.93 -30.90
N ILE A 421 2.64 -4.52 -29.86
CA ILE A 421 4.03 -4.08 -29.96
C ILE A 421 4.95 -5.29 -29.68
N GLN A 422 6.01 -5.46 -30.49
CA GLN A 422 7.07 -6.43 -30.20
C GLN A 422 7.81 -5.99 -28.93
N GLN A 423 7.84 -6.84 -27.91
CA GLN A 423 8.67 -6.63 -26.71
C GLN A 423 10.09 -7.11 -26.95
#